data_AF-A0A8X6XXM3-F1
#
_entry.id   AF-A0A8X6XXM3-F1
#
_cell.length_a   1.000
_cell.length_b   1.000
_cell.length_c   1.000
_cell.angle_alpha   90.00
_cell.angle_beta   90.00
_cell.angle_gamma   90.00
#
_symmetry.space_group_name_H-M   'P 1'
#
loop_
_entity.id
_entity.type
_entity.pdbx_description
1 polymer ?
#
loop_
_entity_poly.entity_id
_entity_poly.type
_entity_poly.pdbx_seq_one_letter_code
_entity_poly.pdbx_strand_id
1 'polypeptide(L)'
;MQTISSVSEGNFDHAYSDGSADKTIQNVHFVLPNGTVMSHAMCTGRIVSNFTSELRTINFAVDKYRSLDNISKYSGLDIFCDSRAVVEAVRL
;
A
#
# COMPACT_ATOMS: atom_id res chain seq x y z
N MET A 1 14.23 -6.21 -8.05
CA MET A 1 13.56 -5.27 -7.12
C MET A 1 14.42 -4.01 -7.09
N GLN A 2 13.95 -2.91 -7.66
CA GLN A 2 14.66 -1.63 -7.61
C GLN A 2 13.99 -0.76 -6.57
N THR A 3 14.68 -0.56 -5.45
CA THR A 3 14.28 0.37 -4.40
C THR A 3 14.77 1.75 -4.80
N ILE A 4 13.86 2.67 -5.07
CA ILE A 4 14.20 4.10 -5.22
C ILE A 4 14.27 4.64 -3.79
N SER A 5 15.40 4.44 -3.13
CA SER A 5 15.67 5.05 -1.82
C SER A 5 16.39 6.38 -2.03
N SER A 6 15.65 7.41 -2.40
CA SER A 6 15.99 8.75 -1.96
C SER A 6 14.83 9.18 -1.09
N VAL A 7 15.05 9.46 0.20
CA VAL A 7 14.36 10.47 1.01
C VAL A 7 14.60 10.15 2.50
N SER A 8 15.35 11.05 3.13
CA SER A 8 15.45 11.49 4.54
C SER A 8 15.05 10.57 5.72
N GLU A 9 15.74 10.76 6.84
CA GLU A 9 15.47 10.26 8.20
C GLU A 9 14.11 10.71 8.79
N GLY A 10 13.00 10.46 8.08
CA GLY A 10 11.64 10.74 8.55
C GLY A 10 10.96 9.50 9.14
N ASN A 11 9.98 9.69 10.01
CA ASN A 11 9.07 8.64 10.47
C ASN A 11 8.10 8.26 9.34
N PHE A 12 8.55 7.46 8.38
CA PHE A 12 7.72 6.94 7.29
C PHE A 12 7.01 5.65 7.70
N ASP A 13 5.73 5.54 7.38
CA ASP A 13 5.04 4.25 7.38
C ASP A 13 5.31 3.55 6.05
N HIS A 14 5.71 2.29 6.10
CA HIS A 14 5.87 1.47 4.90
C HIS A 14 4.64 0.59 4.73
N ALA A 15 3.93 0.69 3.61
CA ALA A 15 2.84 -0.22 3.27
C ALA A 15 3.28 -1.20 2.18
N TYR A 16 3.01 -2.48 2.39
CA TYR A 16 3.17 -3.53 1.39
C TYR A 16 1.79 -3.93 0.90
N SER A 17 1.54 -3.73 -0.39
CA SER A 17 0.30 -4.09 -1.08
C SER A 17 0.51 -5.30 -1.97
N ASP A 18 -0.34 -6.32 -1.83
CA ASP A 18 -0.42 -7.47 -2.74
C ASP A 18 -1.89 -7.66 -3.15
N GLY A 19 -2.17 -7.42 -4.42
CA GLY A 19 -3.48 -7.54 -5.02
C GLY A 19 -3.59 -8.72 -5.97
N SER A 20 -4.19 -9.83 -5.53
CA SER A 20 -4.44 -10.98 -6.40
C SER A 20 -5.86 -11.04 -7.00
N ALA A 21 -5.95 -11.34 -8.31
CA ALA A 21 -7.20 -11.49 -9.08
C ALA A 21 -8.00 -12.77 -8.79
N ASP A 22 -7.37 -13.80 -8.22
CA ASP A 22 -7.98 -15.08 -7.84
C ASP A 22 -8.57 -15.08 -6.41
N LYS A 23 -8.24 -14.05 -5.61
CA LYS A 23 -8.68 -13.89 -4.24
C LYS A 23 -9.83 -12.89 -4.14
N THR A 24 -10.86 -13.27 -3.39
CA THR A 24 -11.95 -12.38 -2.98
C THR A 24 -11.57 -11.41 -1.85
N ILE A 25 -10.46 -11.69 -1.16
CA ILE A 25 -9.91 -10.90 -0.06
C ILE A 25 -8.43 -10.61 -0.33
N GLN A 26 -8.05 -9.35 -0.22
CA GLN A 26 -6.67 -8.89 -0.33
C GLN A 26 -6.20 -8.28 0.98
N ASN A 27 -4.90 -8.32 1.23
CA ASN A 27 -4.31 -7.83 2.45
C ASN A 27 -3.34 -6.68 2.14
N VAL A 28 -3.40 -5.65 2.98
CA VAL A 28 -2.42 -4.57 3.04
C VAL A 28 -1.73 -4.63 4.39
N HIS A 29 -0.41 -4.68 4.36
CA HIS A 29 0.41 -4.70 5.57
C HIS A 29 1.11 -3.36 5.73
N PHE A 30 0.84 -2.64 6.81
CA PHE A 30 1.59 -1.46 7.21
C PHE A 30 2.66 -1.86 8.22
N VAL A 31 3.86 -1.34 8.04
CA VAL A 31 4.97 -1.41 8.99
C VAL A 31 5.19 0.00 9.48
N LEU A 32 4.84 0.23 10.74
CA LEU A 32 5.01 1.51 11.42
C LEU A 32 6.49 1.75 11.77
N PRO A 33 6.92 2.99 12.10
CA PRO A 33 8.33 3.30 12.33
C PRO A 33 8.86 2.63 13.61
N ASN A 34 7.96 2.27 14.52
CA ASN A 34 8.28 1.49 15.72
C ASN A 34 8.40 -0.03 15.45
N GLY A 35 8.32 -0.47 14.20
CA GLY A 35 8.39 -1.87 13.78
C GLY A 35 7.08 -2.66 13.94
N THR A 36 6.00 -2.02 14.38
CA THR A 36 4.69 -2.69 14.51
C THR A 36 4.11 -2.96 13.13
N VAL A 37 3.62 -4.19 12.93
CA VAL A 37 2.94 -4.59 11.68
C VAL A 37 1.43 -4.58 11.88
N MET A 38 0.72 -3.75 11.11
CA MET A 38 -0.73 -3.71 11.06
C MET A 38 -1.24 -4.30 9.74
N SER A 39 -2.01 -5.37 9.82
CA SER A 39 -2.58 -6.04 8.64
C SER A 39 -4.05 -5.70 8.49
N HIS A 40 -4.46 -5.29 7.29
CA HIS A 40 -5.84 -4.99 6.97
C HIS A 40 -6.30 -5.82 5.78
N ALA A 41 -7.41 -6.53 5.96
CA ALA A 41 -8.08 -7.24 4.89
C ALA A 41 -9.11 -6.32 4.21
N MET A 42 -9.16 -6.37 2.88
CA MET A 42 -10.21 -5.73 2.08
C MET A 42 -10.87 -6.74 1.13
N CYS A 43 -12.18 -6.64 0.96
CA CYS A 43 -12.91 -7.42 -0.02
C CYS A 43 -12.77 -6.76 -1.39
N THR A 44 -12.42 -7.54 -2.41
CA THR A 44 -12.12 -7.02 -3.76
C THR A 44 -13.30 -7.09 -4.71
N GLY A 45 -14.40 -7.72 -4.28
CA GLY A 45 -15.58 -7.94 -5.12
C GLY A 45 -15.34 -9.01 -6.21
N ARG A 46 -16.34 -9.24 -7.07
CA ARG A 46 -16.26 -10.23 -8.18
C ARG A 46 -15.07 -9.98 -9.11
N ILE A 47 -14.54 -11.07 -9.69
CA ILE A 47 -13.42 -11.18 -10.65
C ILE A 47 -13.00 -9.83 -11.24
N VAL A 48 -11.90 -9.29 -10.72
CA VAL A 48 -11.23 -8.09 -11.23
C VAL A 48 -9.90 -8.50 -11.87
N SER A 49 -9.43 -7.74 -12.86
CA SER A 49 -8.09 -7.96 -13.40
C SER A 49 -7.03 -7.77 -12.31
N ASN A 50 -5.86 -8.43 -12.46
CA ASN A 50 -4.77 -8.29 -11.49
C ASN A 50 -4.35 -6.83 -11.31
N PHE A 51 -4.32 -6.07 -12.41
CA PHE A 51 -4.05 -4.64 -12.40
C PHE A 51 -5.07 -3.85 -11.57
N THR A 52 -6.36 -4.08 -11.78
CA THR A 52 -7.43 -3.40 -11.03
C THR A 52 -7.39 -3.75 -9.55
N SER A 53 -7.07 -5.00 -9.26
CA SER A 53 -6.87 -5.54 -7.93
C SER A 53 -5.76 -4.79 -7.19
N GLU A 54 -4.55 -4.75 -7.75
CA GLU A 54 -3.40 -4.00 -7.22
C GLU A 54 -3.70 -2.51 -7.01
N LEU A 55 -4.33 -1.86 -8.01
CA LEU A 55 -4.67 -0.43 -7.90
C LEU A 55 -5.66 -0.15 -6.76
N ARG A 56 -6.62 -1.06 -6.52
CA ARG A 56 -7.54 -0.96 -5.38
C ARG A 56 -6.82 -1.11 -4.06
N THR A 57 -5.85 -2.01 -3.99
CA THR A 57 -5.02 -2.22 -2.79
C THR A 57 -4.21 -0.97 -2.45
N ILE A 58 -3.64 -0.28 -3.45
CA ILE A 58 -2.96 1.01 -3.25
C ILE A 58 -3.92 2.09 -2.76
N ASN A 59 -5.09 2.25 -3.40
CA ASN A 59 -6.08 3.24 -2.96
C ASN A 59 -6.54 2.97 -1.52
N PHE A 60 -6.80 1.71 -1.18
CA PHE A 60 -7.15 1.32 0.18
C PHE A 60 -6.03 1.62 1.17
N ALA A 61 -4.76 1.39 0.79
CA ALA A 61 -3.61 1.71 1.63
C ALA A 61 -3.54 3.22 1.92
N VAL A 62 -3.74 4.07 0.90
CA VAL A 62 -3.76 5.53 1.06
C VAL A 62 -4.92 5.99 1.94
N ASP A 63 -6.12 5.47 1.70
CA ASP A 63 -7.31 5.84 2.50
C ASP A 63 -7.16 5.39 3.96
N LYS A 64 -6.60 4.20 4.19
CA LYS A 64 -6.33 3.72 5.54
C LYS A 64 -5.28 4.55 6.25
N TYR A 65 -4.18 4.88 5.58
CA TYR A 65 -3.17 5.77 6.13
C TYR A 65 -3.77 7.13 6.52
N ARG A 66 -4.61 7.73 5.66
CA ARG A 66 -5.33 8.97 5.96
C ARG A 66 -6.28 8.88 7.16
N SER A 67 -6.78 7.69 7.45
CA SER A 67 -7.66 7.43 8.59
C SER A 67 -6.92 7.11 9.90
N LEU A 68 -5.59 6.94 9.87
CA LEU A 68 -4.83 6.65 11.09
C LEU A 68 -4.79 7.89 11.99
N ASP A 69 -5.11 7.67 13.27
CA ASP A 69 -4.92 8.68 14.29
C ASP A 69 -3.43 9.03 14.37
N ASN A 70 -3.12 10.32 14.35
CA ASN A 70 -1.77 10.88 14.32
C ASN A 70 -1.05 10.91 12.96
N ILE A 71 -1.78 11.02 11.83
CA ILE A 71 -1.14 11.22 10.52
C ILE A 71 -0.07 12.33 10.50
N SER A 72 -0.25 13.38 11.32
CA SER A 72 0.69 14.50 11.49
C SER A 72 2.03 14.14 12.13
N LYS A 73 2.17 12.94 12.72
CA LYS A 73 3.44 12.44 13.27
C LYS A 73 4.29 11.72 12.23
N TYR A 74 3.72 11.41 11.06
CA TYR A 74 4.41 10.70 9.99
C TYR A 74 4.85 11.67 8.90
N SER A 75 6.03 11.44 8.34
CA SER A 75 6.61 12.26 7.27
C SER A 75 6.10 11.90 5.88
N GLY A 76 5.45 10.75 5.74
CA GLY A 76 4.85 10.26 4.51
C GLY A 76 4.51 8.78 4.57
N LEU A 77 4.03 8.26 3.43
CA LEU A 77 3.69 6.86 3.21
C LEU A 77 4.45 6.33 2.00
N ASP A 78 5.26 5.29 2.21
CA ASP A 78 5.90 4.55 1.13
C ASP A 78 5.10 3.28 0.83
N ILE A 79 4.63 3.11 -0.40
CA ILE A 79 3.86 1.94 -0.82
C ILE A 79 4.71 1.06 -1.75
N PHE A 80 4.96 -0.17 -1.32
CA PHE A 80 5.64 -1.21 -2.09
C PHE A 80 4.59 -2.07 -2.82
N CYS A 81 4.61 -2.01 -4.14
CA CYS A 81 3.77 -2.80 -5.04
C CYS A 81 4.67 -3.57 -6.03
N ASP A 82 4.39 -4.84 -6.23
CA ASP A 82 5.14 -5.73 -7.13
C ASP A 82 4.70 -5.59 -8.61
N SER A 83 3.54 -4.97 -8.86
CA SER A 83 3.01 -4.70 -10.18
C SER A 83 3.57 -3.41 -10.77
N ARG A 84 4.60 -3.56 -11.63
CA ARG A 84 5.21 -2.44 -12.36
C ARG A 84 4.21 -1.59 -13.14
N ALA A 85 3.22 -2.23 -13.77
CA ALA A 85 2.19 -1.53 -14.55
C ALA A 85 1.39 -0.54 -13.68
N VAL A 86 1.11 -0.92 -12.43
CA VAL A 86 0.35 -0.10 -11.49
C VAL A 86 1.20 1.05 -10.97
N VAL A 87 2.48 0.79 -10.67
CA VAL A 87 3.44 1.84 -10.29
C VAL A 87 3.58 2.89 -11.39
N GLU A 88 3.64 2.48 -12.67
CA GLU A 88 3.68 3.40 -13.80
C GLU A 88 2.38 4.20 -13.95
N ALA A 89 1.22 3.58 -13.74
CA ALA A 89 -0.08 4.26 -13.84
C ALA A 89 -0.32 5.31 -12.74
N VAL A 90 0.23 5.12 -11.54
CA VAL A 90 0.06 6.04 -10.39
C VAL A 90 1.08 7.20 -10.42
N ARG A 91 2.17 7.07 -11.20
CA ARG A 91 3.21 8.11 -11.33
C ARG A 91 2.88 9.22 -12.34
N LEU A 92 1.80 9.08 -13.12
CA LEU A 92 1.33 10.05 -14.12
C LEU A 92 0.47 11.14 -13.47
#